data_AF-A0A3D5ENT1-F1
#
_entry.id   AF-A0A3D5ENT1-F1
#
_cell.length_a   1.000
_cell.length_b   1.000
_cell.length_c   1.000
_cell.angle_alpha   90.00
_cell.angle_beta   90.00
_cell.angle_gamma   90.00
#
_symmetry.space_group_name_H-M   'P 1'
#
loop_
_entity.id
_entity.type
_entity.pdbx_description
1 polymer ?
#
loop_
_entity_poly.entity_id
_entity_poly.type
_entity_poly.pdbx_seq_one_letter_code
_entity_poly.pdbx_strand_id
1 'polypeptide(L)'
;MKFNHIYQEVIVDEVKLKRSGSEFQVFVTFQTQSETLHVVLNGVREIDNISDLLEAKQLWLEDSESNQAEYGKFNLGISHESYTEICFDSLG
;
A
#
# COMPACT_ATOMS: atom_id res chain seq x y z
N MET A 1 -5.18 2.36 -8.21
CA MET A 1 -3.73 2.21 -8.47
C MET A 1 -3.54 1.03 -9.43
N LYS A 2 -2.55 1.04 -10.34
CA LYS A 2 -2.40 0.01 -11.40
C LYS A 2 -1.22 -0.93 -11.12
N PHE A 3 -1.39 -2.22 -11.41
CA PHE A 3 -0.29 -3.19 -11.40
C PHE A 3 0.78 -2.83 -12.44
N ASN A 4 2.04 -3.18 -12.14
CA ASN A 4 3.21 -2.92 -12.98
C ASN A 4 3.40 -1.42 -13.33
N HIS A 5 2.89 -0.53 -12.47
CA HIS A 5 3.10 0.90 -12.60
C HIS A 5 3.72 1.45 -11.32
N ILE A 6 4.84 2.15 -11.48
CA ILE A 6 5.55 2.81 -10.38
C ILE A 6 5.12 4.28 -10.37
N TYR A 7 4.43 4.67 -9.31
CA TYR A 7 4.08 6.06 -9.04
C TYR A 7 5.29 6.73 -8.40
N GLN A 8 5.77 7.82 -9.01
CA GLN A 8 6.95 8.56 -8.57
C GLN A 8 6.56 9.95 -8.05
N GLU A 9 7.47 10.55 -7.27
CA GLU A 9 7.27 11.87 -6.65
C GLU A 9 5.95 11.94 -5.89
N VAL A 10 5.67 10.85 -5.17
CA VAL A 10 4.47 10.70 -4.36
C VAL A 10 4.49 11.72 -3.22
N ILE A 11 3.34 12.36 -3.00
CA ILE A 11 3.04 13.14 -1.80
C ILE A 11 1.81 12.51 -1.19
N VAL A 12 1.95 11.86 -0.03
CA VAL A 12 0.83 11.25 0.68
C VAL A 12 0.12 12.31 1.50
N ASP A 13 -1.15 12.53 1.19
CA ASP A 13 -2.01 13.50 1.89
C ASP A 13 -2.57 12.91 3.18
N GLU A 14 -2.97 11.63 3.12
CA GLU A 14 -3.68 10.99 4.21
C GLU A 14 -3.52 9.46 4.19
N VAL A 15 -3.33 8.90 5.38
CA VAL A 15 -3.46 7.47 5.64
C VAL A 15 -4.51 7.28 6.74
N LYS A 16 -5.55 6.49 6.47
CA LYS A 16 -6.55 6.07 7.46
C LYS A 16 -6.52 4.57 7.62
N LEU A 17 -6.68 4.10 8.86
CA LEU A 17 -6.85 2.70 9.16
C LEU A 17 -8.24 2.46 9.73
N LYS A 18 -8.85 1.36 9.30
CA LYS A 18 -10.10 0.86 9.88
C LYS A 18 -9.94 -0.61 10.19
N ARG A 19 -10.18 -1.00 11.45
CA ARG A 19 -10.16 -2.41 11.83
C ARG A 19 -11.41 -3.12 11.31
N SER A 20 -11.22 -4.32 10.77
CA SER A 20 -12.27 -5.21 10.26
C SER A 20 -12.01 -6.63 10.79
N GLY A 21 -12.59 -6.97 11.94
CA GLY A 21 -12.30 -8.25 12.59
C GLY A 21 -10.83 -8.37 13.02
N SER A 22 -10.13 -9.39 12.49
CA SER A 22 -8.71 -9.65 12.74
C SER A 22 -7.75 -8.91 11.81
N GLU A 23 -8.26 -8.16 10.84
CA GLU A 23 -7.50 -7.46 9.80
C GLU A 23 -7.82 -5.96 9.77
N PHE A 24 -7.17 -5.23 8.87
CA PHE A 24 -7.33 -3.81 8.64
C PHE A 24 -7.66 -3.52 7.18
N GLN A 25 -8.46 -2.47 6.99
CA GLN A 25 -8.52 -1.71 5.76
C GLN A 25 -7.63 -0.49 5.90
N VAL A 26 -6.75 -0.27 4.93
CA VAL A 26 -5.88 0.91 4.86
C VAL A 26 -6.31 1.76 3.69
N PHE A 27 -6.67 3.00 3.96
CA PHE A 27 -7.04 3.99 2.97
C PHE A 27 -5.85 4.94 2.82
N VAL A 28 -5.37 5.11 1.59
CA VAL A 28 -4.26 6.00 1.28
C VAL A 28 -4.73 6.98 0.22
N THR A 29 -4.62 8.27 0.50
CA THR A 29 -4.77 9.33 -0.50
C THR A 29 -3.41 9.93 -0.78
N PHE A 30 -3.01 9.95 -2.04
CA PHE A 30 -1.74 10.52 -2.44
C PHE A 30 -1.80 11.18 -3.81
N GLN A 31 -0.87 12.09 -4.04
CA GLN A 31 -0.73 12.85 -5.27
C GLN A 31 0.55 12.42 -5.99
N THR A 32 0.49 12.44 -7.31
CA THR A 32 1.65 12.46 -8.19
C THR A 32 1.63 13.75 -9.01
N GLN A 33 2.59 13.93 -9.92
CA GLN A 33 2.58 15.08 -10.83
C GLN A 33 1.29 15.18 -11.69
N SER A 34 0.66 14.06 -12.00
CA SER A 34 -0.42 14.00 -12.99
C SER A 34 -1.81 13.76 -12.41
N GLU A 35 -1.91 13.18 -11.22
CA GLU A 35 -3.19 12.76 -10.66
C GLU A 35 -3.16 12.63 -9.14
N THR A 36 -4.36 12.66 -8.53
CA THR A 36 -4.59 12.27 -7.14
C THR A 36 -5.24 10.90 -7.13
N LEU A 37 -4.69 9.97 -6.37
CA LEU A 37 -5.22 8.62 -6.21
C LEU A 37 -5.76 8.41 -4.80
N HIS A 38 -6.88 7.70 -4.73
CA HIS A 38 -7.43 7.14 -3.50
C HIS A 38 -7.35 5.62 -3.61
N VAL A 39 -6.68 4.97 -2.67
CA VAL A 39 -6.40 3.54 -2.68
C VAL A 39 -6.90 2.92 -1.40
N VAL A 40 -7.59 1.78 -1.52
CA VAL A 40 -8.02 0.98 -0.38
C VAL A 40 -7.37 -0.38 -0.45
N LEU A 41 -6.54 -0.69 0.54
CA LEU A 41 -5.94 -2.02 0.73
C LEU A 41 -6.80 -2.79 1.73
N ASN A 42 -7.32 -3.95 1.34
CA ASN A 42 -8.13 -4.81 2.21
C ASN A 42 -7.32 -6.02 2.66
N GLY A 43 -7.60 -6.52 3.86
CA GLY A 43 -6.94 -7.72 4.38
C GLY A 43 -5.51 -7.48 4.88
N VAL A 44 -5.19 -6.24 5.28
CA VAL A 44 -3.87 -5.93 5.88
C VAL A 44 -3.83 -6.51 7.29
N ARG A 45 -2.85 -7.37 7.57
CA ARG A 45 -2.69 -8.03 8.89
C ARG A 45 -1.53 -7.49 9.69
N GLU A 46 -0.46 -7.09 9.01
CA GLU A 46 0.73 -6.48 9.62
C GLU A 46 0.71 -4.97 9.34
N ILE A 47 0.87 -4.18 10.40
CA ILE A 47 0.71 -2.72 10.33
C ILE A 47 1.99 -1.95 10.66
N ASP A 48 3.08 -2.66 10.88
CA ASP A 48 4.34 -2.10 11.40
C ASP A 48 4.93 -1.07 10.42
N ASN A 49 4.73 -1.28 9.11
CA ASN A 49 5.24 -0.41 8.04
C ASN A 49 4.21 0.63 7.56
N ILE A 50 3.04 0.77 8.18
CA ILE A 50 2.00 1.68 7.68
C ILE A 50 2.41 3.15 7.81
N SER A 51 3.20 3.50 8.83
CA SER A 51 3.72 4.87 8.98
C SER A 51 4.59 5.30 7.80
N ASP A 52 5.28 4.36 7.15
CA ASP A 52 6.22 4.64 6.08
C ASP A 52 5.52 5.20 4.83
N LEU A 53 4.22 4.93 4.68
CA LEU A 53 3.40 5.56 3.65
C LEU A 53 3.45 7.08 3.71
N LEU A 54 3.49 7.67 4.91
CA LEU A 54 3.51 9.13 5.06
C LEU A 54 4.78 9.77 4.49
N GLU A 55 5.86 9.00 4.36
CA GLU A 55 7.15 9.47 3.85
C GLU A 55 7.46 8.95 2.44
N ALA A 56 6.57 8.15 1.85
CA ALA A 56 6.78 7.50 0.56
C ALA A 56 7.11 8.51 -0.55
N LYS A 57 8.17 8.23 -1.31
CA LYS A 57 8.50 8.95 -2.57
C LYS A 57 8.09 8.17 -3.80
N GLN A 58 8.03 6.85 -3.69
CA GLN A 58 7.51 5.98 -4.72
C GLN A 58 6.59 4.92 -4.12
N LEU A 59 5.55 4.58 -4.88
CA LEU A 59 4.60 3.53 -4.55
C LEU A 59 4.33 2.67 -5.79
N TRP A 60 4.25 1.35 -5.64
CA TRP A 60 3.85 0.45 -6.72
C TRP A 60 3.13 -0.79 -6.18
N LEU A 61 2.35 -1.42 -7.06
CA LEU A 61 1.63 -2.65 -6.76
C LEU A 61 2.26 -3.83 -7.47
N GLU A 62 2.46 -4.91 -6.74
CA GLU A 62 2.97 -6.19 -7.24
C GLU A 62 2.21 -7.37 -6.65
N ASP A 63 2.22 -8.50 -7.38
CA ASP A 63 1.77 -9.77 -6.84
C ASP A 63 2.78 -10.25 -5.78
N SER A 64 2.28 -10.78 -4.68
CA SER A 64 3.14 -11.41 -3.68
C SER A 64 3.75 -12.68 -4.26
N GLU A 65 5.08 -12.83 -4.17
CA GLU A 65 5.78 -14.04 -4.63
C GLU A 65 5.44 -15.28 -3.78
N SER A 66 4.80 -15.09 -2.61
CA SER A 66 4.47 -16.16 -1.68
C SER A 66 3.21 -16.92 -2.08
N ASN A 67 3.35 -17.85 -3.03
CA ASN A 67 2.29 -18.78 -3.44
C ASN A 67 1.83 -19.75 -2.31
N GLN A 68 2.44 -19.70 -1.13
CA GLN A 68 2.11 -20.55 0.02
C GLN A 68 1.37 -19.80 1.14
N ALA A 69 1.27 -18.48 1.08
CA ALA A 69 0.56 -17.71 2.09
C ALA A 69 -0.95 -17.76 1.84
N GLU A 70 -1.71 -18.06 2.91
CA GLU A 70 -3.18 -18.04 2.87
C GLU A 70 -3.74 -16.61 2.67
N TYR A 71 -2.90 -15.60 2.93
CA TYR A 71 -3.19 -14.17 2.95
C TYR A 71 -2.02 -13.37 2.36
N GLY A 72 -2.24 -12.10 2.01
CA GLY A 72 -1.19 -11.23 1.47
C GLY A 72 -0.87 -11.57 0.01
N LYS A 73 -1.91 -11.59 -0.83
CA LYS A 73 -1.79 -11.89 -2.27
C LYS A 73 -1.04 -10.81 -3.05
N PHE A 74 -1.00 -9.60 -2.52
CA PHE A 74 -0.42 -8.44 -3.17
C PHE A 74 0.43 -7.66 -2.19
N ASN A 75 1.45 -6.98 -2.71
CA ASN A 75 2.30 -6.09 -1.95
C ASN A 75 2.15 -4.66 -2.49
N LEU A 76 2.05 -3.70 -1.57
CA LEU A 76 2.27 -2.29 -1.86
C LEU A 76 3.71 -1.99 -1.48
N GLY A 77 4.57 -1.86 -2.48
CA GLY A 77 5.96 -1.44 -2.30
C GLY A 77 6.03 0.04 -1.97
N ILE A 78 6.80 0.37 -0.94
CA ILE A 78 7.05 1.72 -0.44
C ILE A 78 8.55 1.99 -0.54
N SER A 79 8.91 3.07 -1.23
CA SER A 79 10.31 3.48 -1.33
C SER A 79 10.45 4.95 -0.94
N HIS A 80 11.36 5.18 0.02
CA HIS A 80 11.91 6.48 0.37
C HIS A 80 13.42 6.36 0.57
N GLU A 81 13.90 6.15 1.81
CA GLU A 81 15.31 5.88 2.14
C GLU A 81 15.63 4.39 2.19
N SER A 82 14.65 3.58 2.58
CA SER A 82 14.67 2.13 2.55
C SER A 82 13.42 1.60 1.85
N TYR A 83 13.50 0.35 1.39
CA TYR A 83 12.35 -0.37 0.86
C TYR A 83 11.60 -1.02 2.02
N THR A 84 10.30 -0.75 2.09
CA THR A 84 9.34 -1.48 2.93
C THR A 84 8.12 -1.87 2.10
N GLU A 85 7.34 -2.82 2.60
CA GLU A 85 6.13 -3.28 1.91
C GLU A 85 4.98 -3.49 2.89
N ILE A 86 3.77 -3.37 2.35
CA ILE A 86 2.54 -3.74 3.04
C ILE A 86 1.87 -4.86 2.25
N CYS A 87 1.74 -6.03 2.87
CA CYS A 87 1.04 -7.17 2.31
C CYS A 87 -0.47 -7.06 2.53
N PHE A 88 -1.27 -7.34 1.51
CA PHE A 88 -2.73 -7.23 1.56
C PHE A 88 -3.43 -8.24 0.62
N ASP A 89 -4.73 -8.45 0.80
CA ASP A 89 -5.49 -9.49 0.10
C ASP A 89 -6.15 -9.00 -1.19
N SER A 90 -6.62 -7.76 -1.23
CA SER A 90 -7.26 -7.17 -2.41
C SER A 90 -7.29 -5.64 -2.41
N LEU A 91 -7.36 -5.07 -3.61
CA LEU A 91 -7.60 -3.64 -3.85
C LEU A 91 -9.10 -3.35 -3.91
N GLY A 92 -9.53 -2.27 -3.25
CA GLY A 92 -10.89 -1.72 -3.28
C GLY A 92 -11.05 -0.50 -4.17
#